data_AF-A0A1A7XZD5-F1
#
_entry.id   AF-A0A1A7XZD5-F1
#
_cell.length_a   1.000
_cell.length_b   1.000
_cell.length_c   1.000
_cell.angle_alpha   90.00
_cell.angle_beta   90.00
_cell.angle_gamma   90.00
#
_symmetry.space_group_name_H-M   'P 1'
#
loop_
_entity.id
_entity.type
_entity.pdbx_description
1 polymer ?
#
loop_
_entity_poly.entity_id
_entity_poly.type
_entity_poly.pdbx_seq_one_letter_code
_entity_poly.pdbx_strand_id
1 'polypeptide(L)' 'NRLDLGLIVEVWNKGLIWDTMVGTSWIPLKNIRQSDEEGSGEWIFLDAEVLMKADEIYGTKNPTPHRLLLDTRFE' A
#
# COMPACT_ATOMS: atom_id res chain seq x y z
N ASN A 1 -1.80 15.26 13.57
CA ASN A 1 -1.81 14.54 12.28
C ASN A 1 -0.42 13.98 12.02
N ARG A 2 -0.24 12.65 12.08
CA ARG A 2 1.05 11.97 11.84
C ARG A 2 1.25 11.69 10.34
N LEU A 3 1.31 12.76 9.53
CA LEU A 3 1.51 12.65 8.08
C LEU A 3 2.92 12.18 7.68
N ASP A 4 3.81 12.06 8.67
CA ASP A 4 5.13 11.43 8.57
C ASP A 4 5.05 9.90 8.37
N LEU A 5 3.90 9.28 8.62
CA LEU A 5 3.65 7.85 8.40
C LEU A 5 3.13 7.54 6.98
N GLY A 6 2.81 6.28 6.72
CA GLY A 6 2.24 5.81 5.45
C GLY A 6 1.09 4.83 5.64
N LEU A 7 0.26 4.72 4.61
CA LEU A 7 -0.74 3.68 4.44
C LEU A 7 -0.06 2.42 3.87
N ILE A 8 -0.22 1.30 4.54
CA ILE A 8 0.20 -0.01 4.02
C ILE A 8 -1.01 -0.69 3.39
N VAL A 9 -0.82 -1.18 2.17
CA VAL A 9 -1.82 -1.95 1.44
C VAL A 9 -1.25 -3.34 1.21
N GLU A 10 -1.96 -4.37 1.66
CA GLU A 10 -1.55 -5.77 1.45
C GLU A 10 -2.65 -6.53 0.72
N VAL A 11 -2.25 -7.30 -0.28
CA VAL A 11 -3.14 -8.22 -1.00
C VAL A 11 -2.81 -9.64 -0.58
N TRP A 12 -3.81 -10.33 -0.04
CA TRP A 12 -3.69 -11.69 0.46
C TRP A 12 -4.54 -12.65 -0.37
N ASN A 13 -3.93 -13.74 -0.82
CA ASN A 13 -4.63 -14.84 -1.44
C ASN A 13 -5.09 -15.82 -0.36
N LYS A 14 -6.39 -16.10 -0.33
CA LYS A 14 -7.00 -16.96 0.68
C LYS A 14 -6.58 -18.42 0.49
N GLY A 15 -6.04 -19.04 1.52
CA GLY A 15 -5.75 -20.48 1.53
C GLY A 15 -6.69 -21.28 2.41
N LEU A 16 -6.55 -22.61 2.37
CA LEU A 16 -7.35 -23.52 3.20
C LEU A 16 -6.88 -23.54 4.67
N ILE A 17 -5.57 -23.47 4.89
CA ILE A 17 -4.95 -23.53 6.22
C ILE A 17 -4.33 -22.18 6.61
N TRP A 18 -3.66 -21.51 5.67
CA TRP A 18 -3.10 -20.17 5.84
C TRP A 18 -3.23 -19.37 4.54
N ASP A 19 -3.28 -18.06 4.66
CA ASP A 19 -3.29 -17.13 3.54
C ASP A 19 -1.87 -16.84 3.07
N THR A 20 -1.70 -16.53 1.78
CA THR A 20 -0.40 -16.20 1.18
C THR A 20 -0.40 -14.77 0.67
N MET A 21 0.59 -13.96 1.07
CA MET A 21 0.72 -12.60 0.57
C MET A 21 1.04 -12.62 -0.93
N VAL A 22 0.22 -11.93 -1.72
CA VAL A 22 0.43 -11.70 -3.16
C VAL A 22 1.40 -10.54 -3.36
N GLY A 23 1.27 -9.50 -2.54
CA GLY A 23 2.20 -8.39 -2.49
C GLY A 23 1.68 -7.23 -1.64
N THR A 24 2.53 -6.21 -1.48
CA THR A 24 2.31 -5.06 -0.61
C THR A 24 2.73 -3.76 -1.30
N SER A 25 2.18 -2.64 -0.86
CA SER A 25 2.61 -1.30 -1.24
C SER A 25 2.55 -0.35 -0.04
N TRP A 26 3.46 0.61 0.01
CA TRP A 26 3.51 1.63 1.05
C TRP A 26 3.32 3.02 0.43
N ILE A 27 2.26 3.72 0.83
CA ILE A 27 1.88 5.03 0.32
C ILE A 27 2.09 6.07 1.43
N PRO A 28 3.05 7.03 1.28
CA PRO A 28 3.23 8.09 2.27
C PRO A 28 1.94 8.91 2.44
N LEU A 29 1.49 9.12 3.68
CA LEU A 29 0.24 9.86 3.92
C LEU A 29 0.33 11.30 3.42
N LYS A 30 1.51 11.91 3.51
CA LYS A 30 1.78 13.26 2.94
C LYS A 30 1.57 13.37 1.42
N ASN A 31 1.50 12.26 0.70
CA ASN A 31 1.26 12.24 -0.75
C ASN A 31 -0.23 12.05 -1.09
N ILE A 32 -1.08 11.74 -0.11
CA ILE A 32 -2.52 11.54 -0.33
C ILE A 32 -3.20 12.92 -0.44
N ARG A 33 -3.97 13.11 -1.52
CA ARG A 33 -4.69 14.35 -1.80
C ARG A 33 -5.88 14.55 -0.85
N GLN A 34 -6.26 15.81 -0.61
CA GLN A 34 -7.56 16.15 -0.03
C GLN A 34 -8.61 16.28 -1.13
N SER A 35 -9.79 15.68 -0.93
CA SER A 35 -10.90 15.71 -1.89
C SER A 35 -12.17 15.14 -1.27
N ASP A 36 -13.28 15.84 -1.44
CA ASP A 36 -14.62 15.34 -1.08
C ASP A 36 -15.20 14.38 -2.14
N GLU A 37 -14.57 14.30 -3.32
CA GLU A 37 -15.02 13.46 -4.44
C GLU A 37 -14.14 12.21 -4.65
N GLU A 38 -14.79 11.09 -5.01
CA GLU A 38 -14.13 9.85 -5.44
C GLU A 38 -13.35 10.06 -6.74
N GLY A 39 -12.11 9.55 -6.78
CA GLY A 39 -11.26 9.60 -7.97
C GLY A 39 -11.33 8.33 -8.80
N SER A 40 -10.71 8.36 -9.98
CA SER A 40 -10.56 7.17 -10.84
C SER A 40 -9.55 6.14 -10.31
N GLY A 41 -8.76 6.52 -9.30
CA GLY A 41 -7.64 5.74 -8.79
C GLY A 41 -6.44 5.67 -9.74
N GLU A 42 -5.35 5.08 -9.24
CA GLU A 42 -4.12 4.84 -9.99
C GLU A 42 -3.69 3.38 -9.86
N TRP A 43 -3.08 2.84 -10.92
CA TRP A 43 -2.49 1.51 -10.88
C TRP A 43 -1.16 1.55 -10.14
N ILE A 44 -1.09 0.86 -9.00
CA ILE A 44 0.12 0.71 -8.21
C ILE A 44 0.72 -0.69 -8.39
N PHE A 45 2.04 -0.79 -8.42
CA PHE A 45 2.73 -2.08 -8.38
C PHE A 45 2.76 -2.62 -6.95
N LEU A 46 2.69 -3.94 -6.83
CA LEU A 46 2.87 -4.62 -5.55
C LEU A 46 4.26 -5.23 -5.48
N ASP A 47 4.90 -5.05 -4.33
CA ASP A 47 6.21 -5.57 -3.97
C ASP A 47 6.07 -6.78 -3.04
N ALA A 48 7.10 -7.62 -2.96
CA ALA A 48 7.09 -8.83 -2.15
C ALA A 48 7.52 -8.62 -0.70
N GLU A 49 8.17 -7.50 -0.37
CA GLU A 49 8.76 -7.26 0.96
C GLU A 49 8.55 -5.81 1.41
N VAL A 50 8.32 -5.64 2.73
CA VAL A 50 8.34 -4.33 3.40
C VAL A 50 9.76 -3.94 3.83
N LEU A 51 10.04 -2.64 3.82
CA LEU A 51 11.28 -2.05 4.32
C LEU A 51 11.06 -1.44 5.71
N MET A 52 11.83 -1.91 6.69
CA MET A 52 11.73 -1.50 8.10
C MET A 52 12.94 -0.66 8.52
N LYS A 53 12.71 0.40 9.28
CA LYS A 53 13.75 1.16 9.96
C LYS A 53 13.24 1.60 11.34
N ALA A 54 13.95 1.19 12.40
CA ALA A 54 13.58 1.51 13.78
C ALA A 54 12.10 1.21 14.09
N ASP A 55 11.66 0.00 13.73
CA ASP A 55 10.28 -0.50 13.88
C ASP A 55 9.19 0.23 13.07
N GLU A 56 9.56 1.15 12.17
CA GLU A 56 8.65 1.83 11.25
C GLU A 56 8.85 1.36 9.80
N ILE A 57 7.75 1.18 9.08
CA ILE A 57 7.77 0.89 7.63
C ILE A 57 8.01 2.19 6.87
N TYR A 58 9.00 2.18 5.97
CA TYR A 58 9.35 3.35 5.16
C TYR A 58 9.28 3.10 3.64
N GLY A 59 8.87 1.91 3.23
CA GLY A 59 8.75 1.54 1.82
C GLY A 59 8.58 0.05 1.60
N THR A 60 8.68 -0.36 0.34
CA THR A 60 8.62 -1.75 -0.11
C THR A 60 9.72 -2.03 -1.14
N LYS A 61 10.01 -3.30 -1.41
CA LYS A 61 10.98 -3.74 -2.43
C LYS A 61 10.63 -5.12 -3.00
N ASN A 62 11.36 -5.51 -4.05
CA ASN A 62 11.23 -6.77 -4.77
C ASN A 62 9.90 -6.85 -5.54
N PRO A 63 9.83 -6.21 -6.72
CA PRO A 63 8.58 -6.08 -7.48
C PRO A 63 8.01 -7.44 -7.88
N THR A 64 6.70 -7.56 -7.73
CA THR A 64 5.89 -8.66 -8.25
C THR A 64 5.29 -8.26 -9.61
N PRO A 65 4.77 -9.20 -10.42
CA PRO A 65 4.03 -8.85 -11.63
C PRO A 65 2.61 -8.31 -11.35
N HIS A 66 2.19 -8.21 -10.09
CA HIS A 66 0.85 -7.83 -9.70
C HIS A 66 0.70 -6.32 -9.57
N ARG A 67 -0.51 -5.82 -9.90
CA ARG A 67 -0.89 -4.42 -9.75
C ARG A 67 -2.27 -4.31 -9.10
N LEU A 68 -2.49 -3.22 -8.37
CA LEU A 68 -3.77 -2.89 -7.74
C LEU A 68 -4.22 -1.51 -8.23
N LEU A 69 -5.51 -1.35 -8.56
CA LEU A 69 -6.09 -0.04 -8.84
C LEU A 69 -6.64 0.54 -7.53
N LEU A 70 -6.16 1.70 -7.11
CA LEU A 70 -6.51 2.28 -5.81
C LEU A 70 -6.72 3.80 -5.92
N ASP A 71 -7.85 4.30 -5.39
CA ASP A 71 -8.05 5.73 -5.09
C ASP A 71 -7.84 5.95 -3.59
N THR A 72 -7.04 6.95 -3.21
CA THR A 72 -6.85 7.35 -1.82
C THR A 72 -7.01 8.86 -1.69
N ARG A 73 -7.78 9.30 -0.70
CA ARG A 73 -8.02 10.71 -0.41
C ARG A 73 -8.31 10.93 1.07
N PHE A 74 -8.00 12.12 1.55
CA PHE A 74 -8.53 12.65 2.80
C PHE A 74 -9.78 13.49 2.51
N GLU A 75 -10.78 13.36 3.38
CA GLU A 75 -11.93 14.27 3.49
C GLU A 75 -11.58 15.45 4.41
#